data_AF-A0A8S8XXG3-F1
#
_entry.id   AF-A0A8S8XXG3-F1
#
_cell.length_a   1.000
_cell.length_b   1.000
_cell.length_c   1.000
_cell.angle_alpha   90.00
_cell.angle_beta   90.00
_cell.angle_gamma   90.00
#
_symmetry.space_group_name_H-M   'P 1'
#
loop_
_entity.id
_entity.type
_entity.pdbx_description
1 polymer ?
#
loop_
_entity_poly.entity_id
_entity_poly.type
_entity_poly.pdbx_seq_one_letter_code
_entity_poly.pdbx_strand_id
1 'polypeptide(L)'
;MVAVNTYNGIAWSRGAAMEKIEYSTDGGETWTEVMYESVNGTLSTYQSFEFQFKVNTNSLPSGYNMVIVRGVDTEGSPSMIDWDTVVGGGELSTLGSGDSLGRTLFIATVGIAIIAFGAFVAIRQSGDEPLQLAVVSEKSEQIPEVVDDEPIEAEIIDDSISDGSS
;
A
#
# COMPACT_ATOMS: atom_id res chain seq x y z
N MET A 1 10.27 -21.55 32.70
CA MET A 1 11.70 -21.17 32.75
C MET A 1 12.01 -20.46 31.45
N VAL A 2 12.72 -19.33 31.50
CA VAL A 2 13.17 -18.64 30.28
C VAL A 2 14.38 -19.42 29.75
N ALA A 3 14.25 -20.05 28.58
CA ALA A 3 15.36 -20.72 27.91
C ALA A 3 16.01 -19.74 26.93
N VAL A 4 17.16 -19.19 27.30
CA VAL A 4 17.95 -18.29 26.45
C VAL A 4 19.28 -18.95 26.15
N ASN A 5 19.55 -19.15 24.86
CA ASN A 5 20.82 -19.67 24.38
C ASN A 5 21.73 -18.50 24.03
N THR A 6 23.01 -18.60 24.40
CA THR A 6 24.04 -17.63 24.04
C THR A 6 24.96 -18.26 23.01
N TYR A 7 25.13 -17.57 21.87
CA TYR A 7 26.00 -17.97 20.79
C TYR A 7 27.23 -17.07 20.79
N ASN A 8 28.40 -17.69 20.69
CA ASN A 8 29.68 -17.02 20.51
C ASN A 8 30.31 -17.57 19.24
N GLY A 9 30.90 -16.70 18.44
CA GLY A 9 31.51 -17.11 17.18
C GLY A 9 32.57 -16.13 16.70
N ILE A 10 33.22 -16.54 15.61
CA ILE A 10 34.24 -15.76 14.92
C ILE A 10 33.86 -15.71 13.45
N ALA A 11 33.75 -14.51 12.90
CA ALA A 11 33.67 -14.29 11.46
C ALA A 11 35.03 -13.87 10.92
N TRP A 12 35.32 -14.16 9.66
CA TRP A 12 36.59 -13.81 9.01
C TRP A 12 36.38 -13.18 7.65
N SER A 13 37.22 -12.20 7.31
CA SER A 13 37.25 -11.56 6.00
C SER A 13 38.66 -11.59 5.39
N ARG A 14 38.73 -11.55 4.06
CA ARG A 14 40.00 -11.57 3.29
C ARG A 14 40.47 -10.16 2.91
N GLY A 15 40.64 -9.30 3.90
CA GLY A 15 41.08 -7.91 3.70
C GLY A 15 39.96 -6.92 3.35
N ALA A 16 38.71 -7.37 3.28
CA ALA A 16 37.54 -6.50 3.25
C ALA A 16 37.10 -6.16 4.69
N ALA A 17 36.61 -4.94 4.91
CA ALA A 17 35.99 -4.61 6.18
C ALA A 17 34.69 -5.41 6.33
N MET A 18 34.42 -5.92 7.54
CA MET A 18 33.10 -6.43 7.88
C MET A 18 32.17 -5.23 8.01
N GLU A 19 31.01 -5.26 7.35
CA GLU A 19 29.97 -4.27 7.56
C GLU A 19 29.13 -4.68 8.77
N LYS A 20 28.61 -5.91 8.73
CA LYS A 20 27.72 -6.45 9.76
C LYS A 20 27.83 -7.96 9.88
N ILE A 21 27.45 -8.46 11.05
CA ILE A 21 27.23 -9.88 11.31
C ILE A 21 25.76 -10.01 11.69
N GLU A 22 25.06 -10.99 11.14
CA GLU A 22 23.62 -11.13 11.32
C GLU A 22 23.22 -12.58 11.49
N TYR A 23 22.18 -12.81 12.28
CA TYR A 23 21.59 -14.14 12.49
C TYR A 23 20.11 -14.16 12.08
N SER A 24 19.62 -15.35 11.78
CA SER A 24 18.23 -15.62 11.45
C SER A 24 17.75 -16.87 12.18
N THR A 25 16.47 -16.86 12.57
CA THR A 25 15.79 -17.99 13.21
C THR A 25 14.62 -18.53 12.37
N ASP A 26 14.45 -18.02 11.15
CA ASP A 26 13.36 -18.32 10.23
C ASP A 26 13.85 -18.84 8.87
N GLY A 27 15.06 -19.41 8.84
CA GLY A 27 15.64 -19.95 7.60
C GLY A 27 16.16 -18.90 6.64
N GLY A 28 16.35 -17.66 7.10
CA GLY A 28 16.96 -16.57 6.34
C GLY A 28 15.95 -15.61 5.70
N GLU A 29 14.67 -15.67 6.08
CA GLU A 29 13.65 -14.71 5.66
C GLU A 29 13.88 -13.34 6.31
N THR A 30 14.19 -13.33 7.61
CA THR A 30 14.57 -12.12 8.35
C THR A 30 15.93 -12.26 9.01
N TRP A 31 16.67 -11.16 9.06
CA TRP A 31 18.03 -11.10 9.61
C TRP A 31 18.09 -10.03 10.71
N THR A 32 18.72 -10.39 11.82
CA THR A 32 18.95 -9.51 12.97
C THR A 32 20.44 -9.28 13.12
N GLU A 33 20.86 -8.01 13.14
CA GLU A 33 22.25 -7.62 13.31
C GLU A 33 22.76 -7.97 14.73
N VAL A 34 23.99 -8.46 14.78
CA VAL A 34 24.72 -8.86 15.97
C VAL A 34 25.80 -7.84 16.26
N MET A 35 25.94 -7.49 17.53
CA MET A 35 27.06 -6.69 18.00
C MET A 35 28.35 -7.51 17.90
N TYR A 36 29.36 -6.95 17.25
CA TYR A 36 30.70 -7.52 17.14
C TYR A 36 31.76 -6.49 17.52
N GLU A 37 32.94 -6.96 17.91
CA GLU A 37 34.05 -6.06 18.20
C GLU A 37 34.68 -5.57 16.88
N SER A 38 34.54 -4.27 16.59
CA SER A 38 35.12 -3.69 15.39
C SER A 38 36.61 -3.45 15.55
N VAL A 39 37.36 -3.79 14.50
CA VAL A 39 38.82 -3.65 14.49
C VAL A 39 39.18 -2.31 13.87
N ASN A 40 39.65 -1.38 14.71
CA ASN A 40 40.08 -0.05 14.26
C ASN A 40 41.52 -0.12 13.73
N GLY A 41 41.72 0.23 12.45
CA GLY A 41 43.06 0.36 11.85
C GLY A 41 43.19 -0.24 10.46
N THR A 42 44.42 -0.45 10.01
CA THR A 42 44.70 -1.15 8.75
C THR A 42 44.31 -2.62 8.90
N LEU A 43 43.36 -3.07 8.09
CA LEU A 43 42.96 -4.47 8.05
C LEU A 43 44.14 -5.34 7.60
N SER A 44 44.35 -6.44 8.31
CA SER A 44 45.24 -7.49 7.85
C SER A 44 44.62 -8.25 6.67
N THR A 45 45.41 -9.06 5.96
CA THR A 45 44.90 -9.89 4.86
C THR A 45 43.83 -10.89 5.32
N TYR A 46 43.83 -11.27 6.60
CA TYR A 46 42.83 -12.12 7.24
C TYR A 46 42.41 -11.50 8.56
N GLN A 47 41.27 -10.80 8.54
CA GLN A 47 40.74 -10.18 9.74
C GLN A 47 39.67 -11.08 10.37
N SER A 48 39.80 -11.34 11.67
CA SER A 48 38.76 -11.99 12.47
C SER A 48 37.93 -10.96 13.24
N PHE A 49 36.65 -11.28 13.43
CA PHE A 49 35.67 -10.49 14.17
C PHE A 49 34.93 -11.41 15.12
N GLU A 50 35.10 -11.21 16.42
CA GLU A 50 34.37 -11.96 17.44
C GLU A 50 32.99 -11.36 17.65
N PHE A 51 31.99 -12.21 17.78
CA PHE A 51 30.61 -11.79 17.98
C PHE A 51 29.90 -12.65 19.02
N GLN A 52 28.89 -12.05 19.66
CA GLN A 52 28.01 -12.73 20.59
C GLN A 52 26.57 -12.26 20.41
N PHE A 53 25.64 -13.21 20.40
CA PHE A 53 24.21 -12.92 20.46
C PHE A 53 23.46 -13.91 21.34
N LYS A 54 22.23 -13.54 21.69
CA LYS A 54 21.34 -14.37 22.50
C LYS A 54 20.05 -14.61 21.75
N VAL A 55 19.60 -15.87 21.75
CA VAL A 55 18.31 -16.26 21.20
C VAL A 55 17.44 -16.76 22.33
N ASN A 56 16.27 -16.15 22.48
CA ASN A 56 15.24 -16.68 23.37
C ASN A 56 14.55 -17.84 22.65
N THR A 57 14.80 -19.07 23.09
CA THR A 57 14.24 -20.25 22.41
C THR A 57 12.76 -20.43 22.74
N ASN A 58 12.24 -19.81 23.81
CA ASN A 58 10.81 -19.83 24.10
C ASN A 58 10.00 -19.12 23.00
N SER A 59 10.55 -18.05 22.40
CA SER A 59 9.89 -17.31 21.32
C SER A 59 9.98 -17.98 19.95
N LEU A 60 10.60 -19.16 19.85
CA LEU A 60 10.66 -19.94 18.62
C LEU A 60 9.48 -20.93 18.55
N PRO A 61 9.02 -21.30 17.33
CA PRO A 61 8.06 -22.39 17.14
C PRO A 61 8.42 -23.64 17.93
N SER A 62 7.41 -24.37 18.42
CA SER A 62 7.66 -25.61 19.15
C SER A 62 8.35 -26.65 18.26
N GLY A 63 9.37 -27.33 18.78
CA GLY A 63 10.12 -28.34 18.05
C GLY A 63 11.51 -27.85 17.62
N TYR A 64 12.11 -28.49 16.61
CA TYR A 64 13.45 -28.13 16.15
C TYR A 64 13.41 -26.91 15.23
N ASN A 65 14.23 -25.92 15.56
CA ASN A 65 14.41 -24.70 14.79
C ASN A 65 15.89 -24.55 14.44
N MET A 66 16.15 -23.92 13.30
CA MET A 66 17.50 -23.64 12.84
C MET A 66 17.85 -22.18 13.15
N VAL A 67 18.99 -21.99 13.80
CA VAL A 67 19.61 -20.67 13.95
C VAL A 67 20.75 -20.62 12.94
N ILE A 68 20.72 -19.66 12.04
CA ILE A 68 21.77 -19.46 11.04
C ILE A 68 22.45 -18.12 11.27
N VAL A 69 23.74 -18.03 10.95
CA VAL A 69 24.54 -16.81 11.08
C VAL A 69 25.38 -16.59 9.83
N ARG A 70 25.56 -15.32 9.44
CA ARG A 70 26.47 -14.91 8.37
C ARG A 70 27.10 -13.56 8.66
N GLY A 71 28.28 -13.34 8.10
CA GLY A 71 28.88 -12.00 7.97
C GLY A 71 28.57 -11.40 6.61
N VAL A 72 28.51 -10.08 6.52
CA VAL A 72 28.37 -9.33 5.26
C VAL A 72 29.46 -8.26 5.22
N ASP A 73 30.24 -8.24 4.15
CA ASP A 73 31.28 -7.23 3.94
C ASP A 73 30.70 -5.91 3.42
N THR A 74 31.55 -4.88 3.33
CA THR A 74 31.18 -3.55 2.83
C THR A 74 30.74 -3.51 1.36
N GLU A 75 30.93 -4.59 0.59
CA GLU A 75 30.41 -4.72 -0.77
C GLU A 75 29.02 -5.40 -0.79
N GLY A 76 28.49 -5.74 0.39
CA GLY A 76 27.23 -6.45 0.54
C GLY A 76 27.34 -7.96 0.27
N SER A 77 28.56 -8.51 0.15
CA SER A 77 28.76 -9.94 -0.12
C SER A 77 28.63 -10.74 1.17
N PRO A 78 27.74 -11.76 1.24
CA PRO A 78 27.60 -12.58 2.42
C PRO A 78 28.69 -13.66 2.51
N SER A 79 29.02 -14.05 3.73
CA SER A 79 29.84 -15.24 4.01
C SER A 79 29.08 -16.53 3.72
N MET A 80 29.78 -17.67 3.83
CA MET A 80 29.11 -18.95 4.03
C MET A 80 28.29 -18.89 5.31
N ILE A 81 27.12 -19.54 5.28
CA ILE A 81 26.23 -19.65 6.43
C ILE A 81 26.79 -20.71 7.38
N ASP A 82 26.85 -20.36 8.66
CA ASP A 82 27.00 -21.31 9.76
C ASP A 82 25.65 -21.50 10.46
N TRP A 83 25.41 -22.68 11.03
CA TRP A 83 24.09 -23.03 11.56
C TRP A 83 24.15 -23.94 12.79
N ASP A 84 23.17 -23.77 13.68
CA ASP A 84 22.90 -24.63 14.82
C ASP A 84 21.40 -24.98 14.90
N THR A 85 21.08 -26.08 15.59
CA THR A 85 19.69 -26.51 15.80
C THR A 85 19.32 -26.44 17.28
N VAL A 86 18.21 -25.77 17.58
CA VAL A 86 17.69 -25.62 18.94
C VAL A 86 16.24 -26.06 19.05
N VAL A 87 15.87 -26.52 20.24
CA VAL A 87 14.48 -26.83 20.56
C VAL A 87 13.77 -25.55 21.01
N GLY A 88 12.73 -25.17 20.29
CA GLY A 88 11.89 -24.03 20.59
C GLY A 88 10.77 -24.37 21.58
N GLY A 89 10.43 -23.39 22.43
CA GLY A 89 9.42 -23.53 23.48
C GLY A 89 7.99 -23.34 23.01
N GLY A 90 7.76 -22.77 21.82
CA GLY A 90 6.42 -22.56 21.27
C GLY A 90 5.63 -21.45 21.95
N GLU A 91 6.26 -20.66 22.83
CA GLU A 91 5.70 -19.41 23.37
C GLU A 91 5.87 -18.30 22.32
N LEU A 92 5.29 -18.52 21.14
CA LEU A 92 5.24 -17.51 20.11
C LEU A 92 4.38 -16.37 20.68
N SER A 93 5.04 -15.32 21.15
CA SER A 93 4.37 -14.03 21.33
C SER A 93 3.91 -13.67 19.93
N THR A 94 2.62 -13.92 19.67
CA THR A 94 1.96 -13.61 18.41
C THR A 94 2.00 -12.10 18.19
N LEU A 95 3.16 -11.59 17.74
CA LEU A 95 3.34 -10.27 17.17
C LEU A 95 2.86 -10.24 15.70
N GLY A 96 2.42 -11.38 15.17
CA GLY A 96 1.91 -11.58 13.82
C GLY A 96 0.43 -11.99 13.76
N SER A 97 -0.41 -11.56 14.71
CA SER A 97 -1.86 -11.63 14.47
C SER A 97 -2.22 -10.51 13.51
N GLY A 98 -2.96 -10.79 12.44
CA GLY A 98 -3.31 -9.88 11.34
C GLY A 98 -4.16 -8.65 11.71
N ASP A 99 -4.10 -8.21 12.96
CA ASP A 99 -4.85 -7.13 13.58
C ASP A 99 -3.85 -6.09 14.15
N SER A 100 -3.03 -5.52 13.26
CA SER A 100 -2.20 -4.37 13.62
C SER A 100 -3.13 -3.18 13.86
N LEU A 101 -3.17 -2.64 15.10
CA LEU A 101 -3.92 -1.42 15.40
C LEU A 101 -3.61 -0.31 14.39
N GLY A 102 -2.35 -0.20 13.96
CA GLY A 102 -1.92 0.75 12.92
C GLY A 102 -2.57 0.50 11.56
N ARG A 103 -2.70 -0.77 11.15
CA ARG A 103 -3.39 -1.14 9.91
C ARG A 103 -4.90 -0.90 10.00
N THR A 104 -5.52 -1.22 11.13
CA THR A 104 -6.96 -0.99 11.37
C THR A 104 -7.27 0.52 11.40
N LEU A 105 -6.46 1.31 12.09
CA LEU A 105 -6.54 2.77 12.08
C LEU A 105 -6.31 3.33 10.67
N PHE A 106 -5.30 2.86 9.96
CA PHE A 106 -5.02 3.31 8.58
C PHE A 106 -6.20 3.01 7.64
N ILE A 107 -6.73 1.78 7.65
CA ILE A 107 -7.87 1.38 6.82
C ILE A 107 -9.12 2.21 7.20
N ALA A 108 -9.39 2.38 8.49
CA ALA A 108 -10.52 3.17 8.96
C ALA A 108 -10.39 4.66 8.55
N THR A 109 -9.22 5.27 8.73
CA THR A 109 -8.97 6.66 8.34
C THR A 109 -9.10 6.86 6.85
N VAL A 110 -8.51 5.97 6.03
CA VAL A 110 -8.62 6.03 4.56
C VAL A 110 -10.07 5.84 4.11
N GLY A 111 -10.79 4.87 4.70
CA GLY A 111 -12.20 4.63 4.38
C GLY A 111 -13.09 5.85 4.68
N ILE A 112 -12.91 6.48 5.84
CA ILE A 112 -13.66 7.70 6.22
C ILE A 112 -13.34 8.86 5.25
N ALA A 113 -12.06 9.04 4.88
CA ALA A 113 -11.66 10.09 3.97
C ALA A 113 -12.30 9.92 2.57
N ILE A 114 -12.37 8.69 2.04
CA ILE A 114 -13.00 8.41 0.75
C ILE A 114 -14.50 8.73 0.79
N ILE A 115 -15.19 8.32 1.85
CA ILE A 115 -16.63 8.60 2.01
C ILE A 115 -16.88 10.11 2.09
N ALA A 116 -16.09 10.83 2.90
CA ALA A 116 -16.21 12.27 3.04
C ALA A 116 -15.93 13.01 1.72
N PHE A 117 -14.90 12.58 0.98
CA PHE A 117 -14.58 13.13 -0.32
C PHE A 117 -15.67 12.85 -1.37
N GLY A 118 -16.20 11.62 -1.41
CA GLY A 118 -17.30 11.25 -2.29
C GLY A 118 -18.56 12.09 -2.05
N ALA A 119 -18.94 12.27 -0.78
CA ALA A 119 -20.06 13.13 -0.39
C ALA A 119 -19.83 14.60 -0.82
N PHE A 120 -18.61 15.11 -0.60
CA PHE A 120 -18.24 16.47 -1.01
C PHE A 120 -18.31 16.67 -2.53
N VAL A 121 -17.80 15.71 -3.30
CA VAL A 121 -17.85 15.75 -4.78
C VAL A 121 -19.29 15.69 -5.28
N ALA A 122 -20.13 14.80 -4.72
CA ALA A 122 -21.53 14.69 -5.12
C ALA A 122 -22.32 15.99 -4.90
N ILE A 123 -22.08 16.68 -3.77
CA ILE A 123 -22.70 17.99 -3.50
C ILE A 123 -22.27 19.04 -4.53
N ARG A 124 -20.99 19.05 -4.93
CA ARG A 124 -20.48 20.03 -5.91
C ARG A 124 -20.94 19.75 -7.35
N GLN A 125 -21.08 18.49 -7.74
CA GLN A 125 -21.60 18.13 -9.07
C GLN A 125 -23.08 18.49 -9.25
N SER A 126 -23.83 18.63 -8.15
CA SER A 126 -25.24 18.99 -8.17
C SER A 126 -25.49 20.50 -8.44
N GLY A 127 -24.43 21.31 -8.55
CA GLY A 127 -24.52 22.77 -8.68
C GLY A 127 -24.44 23.33 -10.11
N ASP A 128 -24.04 22.52 -11.09
CA ASP A 128 -23.90 22.96 -12.49
C ASP A 128 -24.97 22.29 -13.36
N GLU A 129 -26.16 22.89 -13.44
CA GLU A 129 -27.10 22.55 -14.51
C GLU A 129 -26.50 22.98 -15.85
N PRO A 130 -26.42 22.11 -16.88
CA PRO A 130 -25.91 22.52 -18.17
C PRO A 130 -26.84 23.59 -18.75
N LEU A 131 -26.28 24.78 -19.03
CA LEU A 131 -26.92 25.81 -19.84
C LEU A 131 -27.37 25.18 -21.16
N GLN A 132 -28.66 24.91 -21.27
CA GLN A 132 -29.26 24.40 -22.50
C GLN A 132 -29.03 25.45 -23.57
N LEU A 133 -28.21 25.10 -24.56
CA LEU A 133 -28.04 25.84 -25.80
C LEU A 133 -29.45 26.12 -26.36
N ALA A 134 -29.86 27.39 -26.34
CA ALA A 134 -31.04 27.87 -27.04
C ALA A 134 -30.79 27.71 -28.54
N VAL A 135 -31.01 26.51 -29.06
CA VAL A 135 -31.21 26.28 -30.49
C VAL A 135 -32.67 26.56 -30.76
N VAL A 136 -32.88 27.70 -31.43
CA VAL A 136 -34.15 28.17 -31.98
C VAL A 136 -34.86 27.03 -32.72
N SER A 137 -36.07 26.68 -32.29
CA SER A 137 -37.08 26.00 -33.10
C SER A 137 -38.45 26.55 -32.72
N GLU A 138 -38.83 27.57 -33.49
CA GLU A 138 -40.18 27.95 -33.91
C GLU A 138 -41.37 27.59 -33.00
N LYS A 139 -41.85 28.61 -32.26
CA LYS A 139 -43.27 28.81 -32.00
C LYS A 139 -43.59 30.16 -32.64
N SER A 140 -43.97 30.21 -33.92
CA SER A 140 -45.36 29.98 -34.38
C SER A 140 -46.34 30.51 -33.34
N GLU A 141 -46.67 31.78 -33.54
CA GLU A 141 -47.71 32.55 -32.87
C GLU A 141 -48.90 31.71 -32.37
N GLN A 142 -49.26 31.96 -31.10
CA GLN A 142 -50.58 31.88 -30.48
C GLN A 142 -51.69 31.10 -31.23
N ILE A 143 -52.05 29.93 -30.70
CA ILE A 143 -53.34 29.29 -30.96
C ILE A 143 -54.26 29.68 -29.78
N PRO A 144 -55.35 30.44 -30.00
CA PRO A 144 -56.29 30.82 -28.93
C PRO A 144 -57.16 29.64 -28.44
N GLU A 145 -57.60 29.75 -27.20
CA GLU A 145 -58.33 28.72 -26.45
C GLU A 145 -59.72 28.42 -27.07
N VAL A 146 -60.03 27.15 -27.29
CA VAL A 146 -61.30 26.68 -27.89
C VAL A 146 -62.39 26.75 -26.83
N VAL A 147 -63.39 27.62 -27.04
CA VAL A 147 -64.62 27.70 -26.22
C VAL A 147 -65.68 26.80 -26.88
N ASP A 148 -66.13 25.80 -26.14
CA ASP A 148 -66.80 24.58 -26.63
C ASP A 148 -68.27 24.72 -27.10
N ASP A 149 -68.83 25.94 -27.23
CA ASP A 149 -70.29 26.10 -27.38
C ASP A 149 -70.76 27.05 -28.51
N GLU A 150 -69.92 27.42 -29.47
CA GLU A 150 -70.41 28.02 -30.73
C GLU A 150 -69.79 27.34 -31.97
N PRO A 151 -70.60 26.98 -32.98
CA PRO A 151 -70.11 26.30 -34.17
C PRO A 151 -69.21 27.24 -35.00
N ILE A 152 -68.00 26.76 -35.29
CA ILE A 152 -66.98 27.50 -36.07
C ILE A 152 -67.41 27.56 -37.54
N GLU A 153 -67.59 28.77 -38.08
CA GLU A 153 -67.78 29.00 -39.51
C GLU A 153 -66.42 29.16 -40.21
N ALA A 154 -66.21 28.43 -41.30
CA ALA A 154 -64.98 28.49 -42.09
C ALA A 154 -65.19 29.31 -43.38
N GLU A 155 -64.41 30.38 -43.54
CA GLU A 155 -64.37 31.19 -44.75
C GLU A 155 -63.22 30.71 -45.66
N ILE A 156 -63.49 30.45 -46.94
CA ILE A 156 -62.47 30.01 -47.91
C ILE A 156 -61.85 31.25 -48.54
N ILE A 157 -60.54 31.44 -48.32
CA ILE A 157 -59.76 32.50 -48.92
C ILE A 157 -59.19 31.97 -50.24
N ASP A 158 -59.62 32.53 -51.38
CA ASP A 158 -59.08 32.20 -52.71
C ASP A 158 -57.76 32.97 -52.93
N ASP A 159 -56.63 32.24 -52.93
CA ASP A 159 -55.31 32.79 -53.24
C ASP A 159 -55.19 33.10 -54.74
N SER A 160 -55.48 34.35 -55.12
CA SER A 160 -55.12 34.87 -56.45
C SER A 160 -53.60 35.08 -56.53
N ILE A 161 -52.92 34.12 -57.16
CA ILE A 161 -51.49 34.18 -57.51
C ILE A 161 -51.27 35.33 -58.50
N SER A 162 -50.67 36.42 -58.04
CA SER A 162 -50.03 37.42 -58.90
C SER A 162 -48.57 37.00 -59.11
N ASP A 163 -48.34 36.38 -60.25
CA ASP A 163 -47.04 35.97 -60.78
C ASP A 163 -46.05 37.15 -60.90
N GLY A 164 -44.76 36.82 -60.77
CA GLY A 164 -43.67 37.76 -60.50
C GLY A 164 -43.13 38.52 -61.71
N SER A 165 -42.05 39.27 -61.48
CA SER A 165 -40.96 39.42 -62.44
C SER A 165 -39.73 39.98 -61.75
N SER A 166 -38.57 39.64 -62.33
CA SER A 166 -37.23 40.14 -62.05
C SER A 166 -37.10 41.65 -62.11
#